data_AF-A0A378ASK0-F1
#
_entry.id   AF-A0A378ASK0-F1
#
_cell.length_a   1.000
_cell.length_b   1.000
_cell.length_c   1.000
_cell.angle_alpha   90.00
_cell.angle_beta   90.00
_cell.angle_gamma   90.00
#
_symmetry.space_group_name_H-M   'P 1'
#
loop_
_entity.id
_entity.type
_entity.pdbx_description
1 polymer ?
#
loop_
_entity_poly.entity_id
_entity_poly.type
_entity_poly.pdbx_seq_one_letter_code
_entity_poly.pdbx_strand_id
1 'polypeptide(L)'
;MRSWSGFCLTPMTTSGLAFDTGHAFVAGVEIPRVLHKYGHRIHHLHLKDVRPQVLGRLYRENLSFNEAVRAGLFTIPGDGCIDYAPILDFVRDSDYRGWLIIEAEQDPAMAPPLATASRAYAWLAHHLSSPSSSEEYAS
;
A
#
# COMPACT_ATOMS: atom_id res chain seq x y z
N MET A 1 16.69 13.33 10.78
CA MET A 1 15.33 13.04 11.27
C MET A 1 14.46 14.27 11.07
N ARG A 2 13.54 14.27 10.09
CA ARG A 2 12.54 15.34 9.95
C ARG A 2 11.24 14.82 10.58
N SER A 3 10.86 15.44 11.70
CA SER A 3 9.59 15.20 12.39
C SER A 3 8.46 15.70 11.48
N TRP A 4 7.62 14.78 11.00
CA TRP A 4 6.37 15.13 10.34
C TRP A 4 5.31 15.43 11.41
N SER A 5 5.21 16.69 11.81
CA SER A 5 4.06 17.25 12.53
C SER A 5 3.12 17.92 11.52
N GLY A 6 2.60 17.13 10.58
CA GLY A 6 1.52 17.53 9.70
C GLY A 6 0.21 17.58 10.50
N PHE A 7 -0.18 18.79 10.87
CA PHE A 7 -1.35 19.12 11.66
C PHE A 7 -2.63 18.61 10.96
N CYS A 8 -3.43 17.78 11.65
CA CYS A 8 -4.83 17.58 11.29
C CYS A 8 -5.64 18.74 11.91
N LEU A 9 -5.93 19.76 11.12
CA LEU A 9 -6.79 20.89 11.50
C LEU A 9 -8.29 20.62 11.25
N THR A 10 -8.63 19.50 10.63
CA THR A 10 -10.03 19.19 10.31
C THR A 10 -10.75 18.58 11.52
N PRO A 11 -11.97 19.05 11.85
CA PRO A 11 -12.79 18.41 12.86
C PRO A 11 -12.97 16.92 12.57
N MET A 12 -13.00 16.12 13.64
CA MET A 12 -12.93 14.65 13.62
C MET A 12 -14.09 13.97 12.84
N THR A 13 -15.10 14.73 12.41
CA THR A 13 -16.37 14.21 11.91
C THR A 13 -16.64 14.40 10.41
N THR A 14 -15.79 15.11 9.66
CA THR A 14 -16.12 15.46 8.25
C THR A 14 -15.07 15.06 7.20
N SER A 15 -13.90 14.55 7.59
CA SER A 15 -12.83 14.20 6.62
C SER A 15 -12.06 12.92 6.99
N GLY A 16 -12.08 11.98 6.05
CA GLY A 16 -11.34 10.72 6.10
C GLY A 16 -10.04 10.74 5.29
N LEU A 17 -9.19 9.73 5.50
CA LEU A 17 -7.95 9.50 4.77
C LEU A 17 -8.15 8.44 3.68
N ALA A 18 -7.69 8.75 2.48
CA ALA A 18 -7.34 7.74 1.49
C ALA A 18 -5.86 7.40 1.69
N PHE A 19 -5.58 6.21 2.22
CA PHE A 19 -4.22 5.79 2.53
C PHE A 19 -3.68 4.92 1.38
N ASP A 20 -2.68 5.43 0.68
CA ASP A 20 -2.00 4.73 -0.41
C ASP A 20 -0.66 4.17 0.04
N THR A 21 -0.55 2.85 -0.06
CA THR A 21 0.60 2.08 0.41
C THR A 21 1.87 2.35 -0.41
N GLY A 22 1.74 2.49 -1.73
CA GLY A 22 2.86 2.72 -2.64
C GLY A 22 3.44 4.12 -2.48
N HIS A 23 2.58 5.14 -2.44
CA HIS A 23 3.00 6.51 -2.19
C HIS A 23 3.66 6.67 -0.80
N ALA A 24 3.07 6.07 0.24
CA ALA A 24 3.64 6.07 1.58
C ALA A 24 5.04 5.44 1.59
N PHE A 25 5.19 4.27 0.96
CA PHE A 25 6.46 3.56 0.91
C PHE A 25 7.56 4.34 0.18
N VAL A 26 7.26 4.89 -1.01
CA VAL A 26 8.21 5.73 -1.78
C VAL A 26 8.61 7.00 -1.02
N ALA A 27 7.72 7.53 -0.18
CA ALA A 27 8.00 8.67 0.69
C ALA A 27 8.79 8.31 1.97
N GLY A 28 9.12 7.03 2.18
CA GLY A 28 9.82 6.54 3.37
C GLY A 28 8.96 6.57 4.64
N VAL A 29 7.64 6.42 4.48
CA VAL A 29 6.69 6.38 5.60
C VAL A 29 6.64 4.97 6.19
N GLU A 30 6.77 4.90 7.52
CA GLU A 30 6.55 3.68 8.29
C GLU A 30 5.06 3.33 8.32
N ILE A 31 4.62 2.49 7.38
CA ILE A 31 3.21 2.09 7.21
C ILE A 31 2.57 1.60 8.53
N PRO A 32 3.18 0.67 9.30
CA PRO A 32 2.58 0.20 10.56
C PRO A 32 2.30 1.32 11.55
N ARG A 33 3.17 2.34 11.58
CA ARG A 33 3.01 3.51 12.47
C ARG A 33 1.82 4.37 12.05
N VAL A 34 1.56 4.51 10.75
CA VAL A 34 0.40 5.22 10.24
C VAL A 34 -0.88 4.46 10.55
N LEU A 35 -0.91 3.15 10.30
CA LEU A 35 -2.05 2.29 10.61
C LEU A 35 -2.41 2.36 12.10
N HIS A 36 -1.41 2.22 12.98
CA HIS A 36 -1.61 2.32 14.43
C HIS A 36 -2.15 3.70 14.86
N LYS A 37 -1.58 4.80 14.33
CA LYS A 37 -1.92 6.16 14.79
C LYS A 37 -3.19 6.71 14.16
N TYR A 38 -3.45 6.39 12.90
CA TYR A 38 -4.46 7.04 12.06
C TYR A 38 -5.43 6.05 11.40
N GLY A 39 -5.34 4.74 11.68
CA GLY A 39 -6.19 3.71 11.09
C GLY A 39 -7.69 4.00 11.23
N HIS A 40 -8.11 4.53 12.38
CA HIS A 40 -9.50 4.95 12.64
C HIS A 40 -10.02 6.06 11.70
N ARG A 41 -9.13 6.73 10.96
CA ARG A 41 -9.49 7.77 9.97
C ARG A 41 -9.38 7.28 8.54
N ILE A 42 -8.92 6.06 8.29
CA ILE A 42 -8.77 5.54 6.94
C ILE A 42 -10.15 5.11 6.45
N HIS A 43 -10.62 5.71 5.35
CA HIS A 43 -11.87 5.34 4.68
C HIS A 43 -11.60 4.50 3.43
N HIS A 44 -10.50 4.76 2.74
CA HIS A 44 -10.08 4.04 1.54
C HIS A 44 -8.62 3.63 1.70
N LEU A 45 -8.32 2.38 1.36
CA LEU A 45 -6.96 1.86 1.40
C LEU A 45 -6.58 1.43 -0.01
N HIS A 46 -5.64 2.16 -0.60
CA HIS A 46 -5.12 1.88 -1.93
C HIS A 46 -3.91 0.97 -1.80
N LEU A 47 -4.08 -0.24 -2.33
CA LEU A 47 -3.12 -1.33 -2.34
C LEU A 47 -2.29 -1.22 -3.63
N LYS A 48 -1.19 -0.49 -3.51
CA LYS A 48 -0.24 -0.16 -4.57
C LYS A 48 1.14 -0.60 -4.10
N ASP A 49 1.75 -1.54 -4.79
CA ASP A 49 3.06 -2.09 -4.45
C ASP A 49 4.17 -1.39 -5.26
N VAL A 50 5.42 -1.59 -4.88
CA VAL A 50 6.58 -0.89 -5.44
C VAL A 50 7.64 -1.89 -5.90
N ARG A 51 8.14 -1.71 -7.13
CA ARG A 51 9.26 -2.51 -7.65
C ARG A 51 10.59 -2.01 -7.10
N PRO A 52 11.35 -2.83 -6.35
CA PRO A 52 12.57 -2.37 -5.67
C PRO A 52 13.67 -1.93 -6.65
N GLN A 53 13.73 -2.53 -7.85
CA GLN A 53 14.73 -2.18 -8.86
C GLN A 53 14.51 -0.77 -9.41
N VAL A 54 13.25 -0.39 -9.66
CA VAL A 54 12.89 0.94 -10.16
C VAL A 54 13.01 1.97 -9.03
N LEU A 55 12.63 1.62 -7.80
CA LEU A 55 12.83 2.49 -6.63
C LEU A 55 14.31 2.79 -6.39
N GLY A 56 15.17 1.76 -6.43
CA GLY A 56 16.61 1.95 -6.32
C GLY A 56 17.19 2.79 -7.46
N ARG A 57 16.60 2.71 -8.65
CA ARG A 57 16.94 3.58 -9.78
C ARG A 57 16.51 5.03 -9.55
N LEU A 58 15.28 5.25 -9.07
CA LEU A 58 14.75 6.56 -8.73
C LEU A 58 15.72 7.32 -7.83
N TYR A 59 16.17 6.70 -6.73
CA TYR A 59 17.09 7.37 -5.80
C TYR A 59 18.52 7.54 -6.35
N ARG A 60 19.06 6.54 -7.05
CA ARG A 60 20.43 6.61 -7.59
C ARG A 60 20.57 7.60 -8.74
N GLU A 61 19.57 7.67 -9.62
CA GLU A 61 19.59 8.51 -10.82
C GLU A 61 18.83 9.83 -10.61
N ASN A 62 18.25 10.06 -9.42
CA ASN A 62 17.44 11.23 -9.09
C ASN A 62 16.32 11.48 -10.11
N LEU A 63 15.62 10.41 -10.48
CA LEU A 63 14.49 10.48 -11.41
C LEU A 63 13.36 11.31 -10.78
N SER A 64 12.64 12.06 -11.62
CA SER A 64 11.36 12.61 -11.20
C SER A 64 10.36 11.49 -10.92
N PHE A 65 9.35 11.79 -10.10
CA PHE A 65 8.29 10.84 -9.79
C PHE A 65 7.61 10.29 -11.06
N ASN A 66 7.29 11.17 -12.02
CA ASN A 66 6.66 10.78 -13.28
C ASN A 66 7.56 9.88 -14.13
N GLU A 67 8.88 10.12 -14.16
CA GLU A 67 9.83 9.25 -14.86
C GLU A 67 9.88 7.87 -14.22
N ALA A 68 9.90 7.79 -12.89
CA ALA A 68 9.89 6.52 -12.19
C ALA A 68 8.58 5.75 -12.42
N VAL A 69 7.42 6.42 -12.35
CA VAL A 69 6.11 5.80 -12.66
C VAL A 69 6.10 5.25 -14.08
N ARG A 70 6.55 6.03 -15.07
CA ARG A 70 6.65 5.57 -16.47
C ARG A 70 7.68 4.44 -16.66
N ALA A 71 8.69 4.37 -15.80
CA ALA A 71 9.64 3.26 -15.74
C ALA A 71 9.08 2.01 -15.03
N GLY A 72 7.81 2.03 -14.58
CA GLY A 72 7.16 0.91 -13.91
C GLY A 72 7.44 0.84 -12.42
N LEU A 73 7.52 1.98 -11.73
CA LEU A 73 7.73 2.02 -10.27
C LEU A 73 6.66 1.23 -9.51
N PHE A 74 5.39 1.44 -9.87
CA PHE A 74 4.27 0.83 -9.17
C PHE A 74 3.84 -0.50 -9.79
N THR A 75 3.29 -1.36 -8.93
CA THR A 75 2.75 -2.66 -9.30
C THR A 75 1.67 -3.11 -8.33
N ILE A 76 1.16 -4.33 -8.52
CA ILE A 76 0.11 -4.90 -7.70
C ILE A 76 0.68 -5.54 -6.43
N PRO A 77 -0.12 -5.64 -5.35
CA PRO A 77 0.28 -6.35 -4.13
C PRO A 77 0.81 -7.75 -4.42
N GLY A 78 1.96 -8.07 -3.85
CA GLY A 78 2.61 -9.37 -4.01
C GLY A 78 3.54 -9.48 -5.24
N ASP A 79 3.61 -8.45 -6.07
CA ASP A 79 4.55 -8.34 -7.20
C ASP A 79 5.67 -7.30 -6.94
N GLY A 80 5.67 -6.67 -5.77
CA GLY A 80 6.67 -5.68 -5.36
C GLY A 80 7.38 -6.06 -4.06
N CYS A 81 7.74 -5.05 -3.27
CA CYS A 81 8.55 -5.21 -2.07
C CYS A 81 7.96 -4.59 -0.79
N ILE A 82 6.71 -4.12 -0.82
CA ILE A 82 6.04 -3.66 0.40
C ILE A 82 5.68 -4.88 1.26
N ASP A 83 5.98 -4.80 2.56
CA ASP A 83 5.45 -5.76 3.52
C ASP A 83 3.96 -5.47 3.79
N TYR A 84 3.11 -6.34 3.28
CA TYR A 84 1.66 -6.24 3.44
C TYR A 84 1.12 -6.86 4.73
N ALA A 85 1.91 -7.62 5.49
CA ALA A 85 1.41 -8.27 6.71
C ALA A 85 0.77 -7.27 7.69
N PRO A 86 1.39 -6.11 8.02
CA PRO A 86 0.78 -5.13 8.90
C PRO A 86 -0.52 -4.50 8.35
N ILE A 87 -0.65 -4.42 7.03
CA ILE A 87 -1.84 -3.88 6.36
C ILE A 87 -2.97 -4.90 6.43
N LEU A 88 -2.68 -6.17 6.19
CA LEU A 88 -3.64 -7.26 6.25
C LEU A 88 -4.12 -7.49 7.69
N ASP A 89 -3.21 -7.45 8.66
CA ASP A 89 -3.57 -7.54 10.08
C ASP A 89 -4.44 -6.36 10.52
N PHE A 90 -4.13 -5.13 10.06
CA PHE A 90 -5.01 -3.99 10.30
C PHE A 90 -6.42 -4.21 9.73
N VAL A 91 -6.53 -4.75 8.51
CA VAL A 91 -7.84 -5.03 7.89
C VAL A 91 -8.60 -6.12 8.64
N ARG A 92 -7.91 -7.16 9.11
CA ARG A 92 -8.50 -8.32 9.79
C ARG A 92 -8.93 -7.99 11.22
N ASP A 93 -8.05 -7.33 11.96
CA ASP A 93 -8.14 -7.22 13.42
C ASP A 93 -8.77 -5.91 13.90
N SER A 94 -8.99 -4.96 13.00
CA SER A 94 -9.65 -3.69 13.33
C SER A 94 -11.11 -3.61 12.88
N ASP A 95 -11.79 -2.55 13.34
CA ASP A 95 -13.14 -2.19 12.88
C ASP A 95 -13.17 -1.50 11.51
N TYR A 96 -12.10 -1.62 10.71
CA TYR A 96 -12.09 -1.06 9.36
C TYR A 96 -13.20 -1.68 8.50
N ARG A 97 -14.05 -0.83 7.92
CA ARG A 97 -15.15 -1.21 7.01
C ARG A 97 -15.13 -0.42 5.70
N GLY A 98 -13.96 0.10 5.34
CA GLY A 98 -13.75 0.88 4.13
C GLY A 98 -13.41 0.01 2.91
N TRP A 99 -13.10 0.68 1.79
CA TRP A 99 -12.74 0.01 0.54
C TRP A 99 -11.26 -0.32 0.45
N LEU A 100 -10.96 -1.57 0.13
CA LEU A 100 -9.66 -1.98 -0.41
C LEU A 100 -9.67 -1.81 -1.92
N ILE A 101 -8.75 -1.00 -2.44
CA ILE A 101 -8.67 -0.67 -3.87
C ILE A 101 -7.30 -1.12 -4.37
N ILE A 102 -7.27 -2.08 -5.29
CA ILE A 102 -6.03 -2.44 -5.98
C ILE A 102 -5.74 -1.37 -7.02
N GLU A 103 -4.58 -0.73 -6.94
CA GLU A 103 -4.18 0.35 -7.83
C GLU A 103 -2.73 0.18 -8.27
N ALA A 104 -2.49 0.23 -9.58
CA ALA A 104 -1.14 0.16 -10.14
C ALA A 104 -1.06 0.88 -11.49
N GLU A 105 -0.25 1.94 -11.59
CA GLU A 105 0.07 2.57 -12.86
C GLU A 105 1.08 1.71 -13.61
N GLN A 106 0.60 1.00 -14.63
CA GLN A 106 1.41 0.12 -15.44
C GLN A 106 1.11 0.33 -16.92
N ASP A 107 2.10 0.09 -17.78
CA ASP A 107 1.88 0.02 -19.22
C ASP A 107 0.99 -1.21 -19.52
N PRO A 108 -0.22 -1.03 -20.08
CA PRO A 108 -1.14 -2.14 -20.36
C PRO A 108 -0.61 -3.12 -21.41
N ALA A 109 0.37 -2.73 -22.24
CA ALA A 109 1.04 -3.64 -23.17
C ALA A 109 1.95 -4.63 -22.44
N MET A 110 2.55 -4.20 -21.31
CA MET A 110 3.44 -5.02 -20.50
C MET A 110 2.69 -5.74 -19.36
N ALA A 111 1.63 -5.12 -18.85
CA ALA A 111 0.78 -5.64 -17.79
C ALA A 111 -0.70 -5.56 -18.20
N PRO A 112 -1.21 -6.54 -18.97
CA PRO A 112 -2.61 -6.56 -19.39
C PRO A 112 -3.56 -6.39 -18.20
N PRO A 113 -4.49 -5.41 -18.23
CA PRO A 113 -5.23 -5.01 -17.03
C PRO A 113 -6.04 -6.14 -16.38
N LEU A 114 -6.77 -6.93 -17.17
CA LEU A 114 -7.60 -8.02 -16.63
C LEU A 114 -6.74 -9.08 -15.92
N ALA A 115 -5.70 -9.58 -16.60
CA ALA A 115 -4.81 -10.59 -16.02
C ALA A 115 -4.11 -10.07 -14.76
N THR A 116 -3.68 -8.81 -14.78
CA THR A 116 -3.01 -8.16 -13.66
C THR A 116 -3.94 -8.00 -12.46
N ALA A 117 -5.15 -7.47 -12.68
CA ALA A 117 -6.17 -7.33 -11.64
C ALA A 117 -6.62 -8.69 -11.06
N SER A 118 -6.77 -9.72 -11.91
CA SER A 118 -7.12 -11.07 -11.45
C SER A 118 -6.04 -11.68 -10.55
N ARG A 119 -4.75 -11.52 -10.89
CA ARG A 119 -3.65 -11.97 -10.03
C ARG A 119 -3.64 -11.25 -8.69
N ALA A 120 -3.80 -9.93 -8.71
CA ALA A 120 -3.83 -9.11 -7.50
C ALA A 120 -5.00 -9.51 -6.58
N TYR A 121 -6.19 -9.69 -7.15
CA TYR A 121 -7.36 -10.15 -6.41
C TYR A 121 -7.14 -11.54 -5.80
N ALA A 122 -6.62 -12.49 -6.58
CA ALA A 122 -6.35 -13.83 -6.08
C ALA A 122 -5.33 -13.82 -4.93
N TRP A 123 -4.26 -13.04 -5.06
CA TRP A 123 -3.27 -12.84 -4.00
C TRP A 123 -3.94 -12.27 -2.74
N LEU A 124 -4.74 -11.21 -2.87
CA LEU A 124 -5.42 -10.58 -1.75
C LEU A 124 -6.42 -11.52 -1.06
N ALA A 125 -7.24 -12.23 -1.84
CA ALA A 125 -8.24 -13.16 -1.33
C ALA A 125 -7.59 -14.32 -0.57
N HIS A 126 -6.47 -14.84 -1.07
CA HIS A 126 -5.71 -15.87 -0.37
C HIS A 126 -5.19 -15.38 0.99
N HIS A 127 -4.56 -14.21 1.04
CA HIS A 127 -3.95 -13.72 2.28
C HIS A 127 -4.97 -13.20 3.31
N LEU A 128 -6.14 -12.73 2.86
CA LEU A 128 -7.23 -12.36 3.78
C LEU A 128 -8.00 -13.56 4.34
N SER A 129 -8.01 -14.70 3.63
CA SER A 129 -8.67 -15.93 4.10
C SER A 129 -7.76 -16.82 4.95
N SER A 130 -6.45 -16.68 4.84
CA SER A 130 -5.49 -17.34 5.72
C SER A 130 -5.49 -16.72 7.14
N PRO A 131 -5.30 -17.53 8.20
CA PRO A 131 -5.14 -17.03 9.57
C PRO A 131 -3.92 -16.10 9.67
N SER A 132 -3.88 -15.27 10.71
CA SER A 132 -2.77 -14.33 10.91
C SER A 132 -1.46 -15.08 11.12
N SER A 133 -0.35 -14.48 10.68
CA SER A 133 1.00 -15.02 10.90
C SER A 133 1.39 -15.15 12.38
N SER A 134 0.61 -14.54 13.29
CA SER A 134 0.71 -14.74 14.74
C SER A 134 0.13 -16.07 15.24
N GLU A 135 -0.77 -16.70 14.48
CA GLU A 135 -1.36 -18.01 14.84
C GLU A 135 -0.54 -19.18 14.28
N GLU A 136 0.14 -19.00 13.15
CA GLU A 136 0.95 -20.05 12.49
C GLU A 136 2.22 -20.46 13.29
N TYR A 137 2.67 -19.61 14.23
CA TYR A 137 3.74 -19.93 15.17
C TYR A 137 3.25 -20.31 16.59
N ALA A 138 1.93 -20.32 16.80
CA ALA A 138 1.31 -20.67 18.08
C ALA A 138 0.81 -22.12 18.14
N SER A 139 1.07 -22.93 17.10
CA SER A 139 0.67 -24.34 16.98
C SER A 139 1.86 -25.31 16.93
#